data_AF-A0A538T1G3-F1
#
_entry.id   AF-A0A538T1G3-F1
#
_cell.length_a   1.000
_cell.length_b   1.000
_cell.length_c   1.000
_cell.angle_alpha   90.00
_cell.angle_beta   90.00
_cell.angle_gamma   90.00
#
_symmetry.space_group_name_H-M   'P 1'
#
loop_
_entity.id
_entity.type
_entity.pdbx_description
1 polymer ?
#
loop_
_entity_poly.entity_id
_entity_poly.type
_entity_poly.pdbx_seq_one_letter_code
_entity_poly.pdbx_strand_id
1 'polypeptide(L)'
;MDRSRAARAVLAAGASAYALSVAAASHRPGPRAWGLHLPGFLPPPARFLVMALLFGAALLLVVDLFRAGTPRVEEAPRRRDPRGRSARRSPRTNPFRLPRWSGWLLLLPWAWILWELRLRTFLLGDTTIWLQGIRSGKPNPYSEPLAAATWTGYAWILRALGIPIEASIVGILSILCGAAAAAILWGIATEISPRTGSRAAAFAVLATLGLAQLYFGYIESYPPASVAILSYLWLGLRRARDTDHPLWLAAVFPVAITFHLAALYLAPSYLYLLFRGKQPLLHRAILAVLPLAGVAAILILLGFQPSEWLVSFKIVARAVQPGHDIAVFAKPYTPL
;
A
#
# COMPACT_ATOMS: atom_id res chain seq x y z
N MET A 1 -7.09 -12.60 23.21
CA MET A 1 -8.01 -13.59 22.61
C MET A 1 -7.18 -14.82 22.31
N ASP A 2 -7.40 -15.93 23.01
CA ASP A 2 -6.73 -17.18 22.70
C ASP A 2 -7.27 -17.74 21.38
N ARG A 3 -6.39 -17.93 20.39
CA ARG A 3 -6.76 -18.54 19.11
C ARG A 3 -7.01 -20.03 19.31
N SER A 4 -8.08 -20.57 18.71
CA SER A 4 -8.35 -22.01 18.73
C SER A 4 -7.18 -22.80 18.12
N ARG A 5 -6.97 -24.04 18.57
CA ARG A 5 -5.90 -24.91 18.04
C ARG A 5 -6.01 -25.10 16.52
N ALA A 6 -7.25 -25.21 16.01
CA ALA A 6 -7.53 -25.28 14.58
C ALA A 6 -7.05 -24.02 13.83
N ALA A 7 -7.33 -22.83 14.36
CA ALA A 7 -6.86 -21.58 13.75
C ALA A 7 -5.33 -21.46 13.74
N ARG A 8 -4.65 -21.93 14.80
CA ARG A 8 -3.18 -21.98 14.86
C ARG A 8 -2.63 -22.97 13.83
N ALA A 9 -3.27 -24.13 13.68
CA ALA A 9 -2.85 -25.17 12.73
C ALA A 9 -2.94 -24.69 11.29
N VAL A 10 -4.07 -24.07 10.91
CA VAL A 10 -4.27 -23.48 9.59
C VAL A 10 -3.23 -22.39 9.31
N LEU A 11 -2.96 -21.51 10.28
CA LEU A 11 -1.98 -20.44 10.13
C LEU A 11 -0.55 -21.00 9.94
N ALA A 12 -0.15 -21.98 10.74
CA ALA A 12 1.17 -22.61 10.66
C ALA A 12 1.37 -23.38 9.34
N ALA A 13 0.35 -24.14 8.91
CA ALA A 13 0.35 -24.85 7.63
C ALA A 13 0.43 -23.89 6.44
N GLY A 14 -0.41 -22.83 6.45
CA GLY A 14 -0.40 -21.81 5.41
C GLY A 14 0.93 -21.06 5.32
N ALA A 15 1.52 -20.68 6.45
CA ALA A 15 2.83 -20.03 6.50
C ALA A 15 3.94 -20.93 5.95
N SER A 16 3.92 -22.23 6.31
CA SER A 16 4.89 -23.21 5.81
C SER A 16 4.76 -23.46 4.31
N ALA A 17 3.52 -23.64 3.82
CA ALA A 17 3.25 -23.81 2.39
C ALA A 17 3.67 -22.58 1.59
N TYR A 18 3.39 -21.38 2.11
CA TYR A 18 3.85 -20.12 1.51
C TYR A 18 5.38 -20.06 1.44
N ALA A 19 6.08 -20.43 2.52
CA ALA A 19 7.54 -20.45 2.56
C ALA A 19 8.17 -21.37 1.51
N LEU A 20 7.65 -22.59 1.40
CA LEU A 20 8.09 -23.56 0.40
C LEU A 20 7.82 -23.07 -1.02
N SER A 21 6.65 -22.46 -1.24
CA SER A 21 6.26 -21.93 -2.56
C SER A 21 7.18 -20.79 -2.99
N VAL A 22 7.50 -19.86 -2.08
CA VAL A 22 8.46 -18.77 -2.33
C VAL A 22 9.87 -19.33 -2.61
N ALA A 23 10.33 -20.32 -1.86
CA ALA A 23 11.63 -20.94 -2.07
C ALA A 23 11.72 -21.60 -3.46
N ALA A 24 10.72 -22.40 -3.83
CA ALA A 24 10.64 -23.04 -5.13
C ALA A 24 10.60 -22.01 -6.29
N ALA A 25 9.75 -20.99 -6.16
CA ALA A 25 9.63 -19.90 -7.13
C ALA A 25 10.93 -19.08 -7.28
N SER A 26 11.71 -18.94 -6.21
CA SER A 26 12.97 -18.19 -6.21
C SER A 26 14.10 -18.91 -6.93
N HIS A 27 14.02 -20.24 -7.14
CA HIS A 27 15.03 -20.99 -7.89
C HIS A 27 14.92 -20.81 -9.40
N ARG A 28 13.71 -20.59 -9.91
CA ARG A 28 13.45 -20.33 -11.33
C ARG A 28 12.56 -19.10 -11.45
N PRO A 29 13.11 -17.91 -11.17
CA PRO A 29 12.30 -16.71 -11.17
C PRO A 29 11.76 -16.46 -12.58
N GLY A 30 10.46 -16.23 -12.68
CA GLY A 30 9.84 -16.06 -13.98
C GLY A 30 8.35 -15.74 -13.92
N PRO A 31 7.79 -15.32 -15.06
CA PRO A 31 6.38 -14.98 -15.29
C PRO A 31 5.35 -15.77 -14.48
N ARG A 32 5.44 -17.11 -14.53
CA ARG A 32 4.43 -18.02 -13.98
C ARG A 32 4.43 -18.10 -12.46
N ALA A 33 5.45 -17.57 -11.80
CA ALA A 33 5.60 -17.57 -10.34
C ALA A 33 5.49 -16.16 -9.74
N TRP A 34 4.76 -15.27 -10.42
CA TRP A 34 4.56 -13.89 -10.00
C TRP A 34 3.99 -13.82 -8.57
N GLY A 35 4.50 -12.86 -7.79
CA GLY A 35 4.22 -12.72 -6.36
C GLY A 35 5.04 -13.63 -5.43
N LEU A 36 5.62 -14.72 -5.92
CA LEU A 36 6.42 -15.68 -5.12
C LEU A 36 7.91 -15.70 -5.48
N HIS A 37 8.27 -15.33 -6.70
CA HIS A 37 9.65 -15.44 -7.21
C HIS A 37 10.60 -14.31 -6.77
N LEU A 38 10.09 -13.28 -6.08
CA LEU A 38 10.83 -12.02 -5.86
C LEU A 38 12.21 -12.23 -5.21
N PRO A 39 12.37 -13.11 -4.20
CA PRO A 39 13.69 -13.35 -3.60
C PRO A 39 14.70 -13.98 -4.57
N GLY A 40 14.26 -14.58 -5.68
CA GLY A 40 15.13 -15.11 -6.73
C GLY A 40 15.93 -14.05 -7.48
N PHE A 41 15.51 -12.77 -7.44
CA PHE A 41 16.22 -11.64 -8.06
C PHE A 41 17.21 -10.94 -7.14
N LEU A 42 17.26 -11.34 -5.85
CA LEU A 42 18.17 -10.77 -4.87
C LEU A 42 19.57 -11.40 -4.96
N PRO A 43 20.63 -10.65 -4.62
CA PRO A 43 21.96 -11.23 -4.46
C PRO A 43 21.95 -12.30 -3.35
N PRO A 44 22.84 -13.31 -3.39
CA PRO A 44 22.77 -14.46 -2.50
C PRO A 44 22.62 -14.13 -1.00
N PRO A 45 23.38 -13.16 -0.42
CA PRO A 45 23.24 -12.83 0.99
C PRO A 45 21.84 -12.33 1.36
N ALA A 46 21.25 -11.45 0.53
CA ALA A 46 19.93 -10.90 0.75
C ALA A 46 18.84 -11.97 0.55
N ARG A 47 18.99 -12.82 -0.47
CA ARG A 47 18.10 -13.97 -0.69
C ARG A 47 18.09 -14.91 0.51
N PHE A 48 19.26 -15.29 1.03
CA PHE A 48 19.36 -16.17 2.20
C PHE A 48 18.73 -15.54 3.43
N LEU A 49 18.94 -14.24 3.67
CA LEU A 49 18.32 -13.54 4.79
C LEU A 49 16.79 -13.55 4.69
N VAL A 50 16.23 -13.22 3.53
CA VAL A 50 14.77 -13.25 3.31
C VAL A 50 14.22 -14.66 3.52
N MET A 51 14.88 -15.69 2.98
CA MET A 51 14.49 -17.09 3.20
C MET A 51 14.55 -17.45 4.70
N ALA A 52 15.63 -17.12 5.39
CA ALA A 52 15.80 -17.42 6.80
C ALA A 52 14.73 -16.76 7.68
N LEU A 53 14.37 -15.49 7.39
CA LEU A 53 13.29 -14.80 8.10
C LEU A 53 11.93 -15.47 7.85
N LEU A 54 11.67 -15.87 6.61
CA LEU A 54 10.38 -16.42 6.20
C LEU A 54 10.19 -17.85 6.76
N PHE A 55 11.21 -18.71 6.64
CA PHE A 55 11.23 -20.02 7.28
C PHE A 55 11.26 -19.92 8.81
N GLY A 56 11.99 -18.95 9.37
CA GLY A 56 12.00 -18.69 10.81
C GLY A 56 10.62 -18.29 11.34
N ALA A 57 9.89 -17.42 10.63
CA ALA A 57 8.53 -17.04 10.97
C ALA A 57 7.56 -18.23 10.88
N ALA A 58 7.65 -19.03 9.82
CA ALA A 58 6.86 -20.25 9.69
C ALA A 58 7.16 -21.24 10.84
N LEU A 59 8.43 -21.43 11.20
CA LEU A 59 8.85 -22.27 12.30
C LEU A 59 8.31 -21.76 13.65
N LEU A 60 8.35 -20.46 13.90
CA LEU A 60 7.77 -19.87 15.13
C LEU A 60 6.27 -20.15 15.25
N LEU A 61 5.53 -20.09 14.14
CA LEU A 61 4.10 -20.42 14.12
C LEU A 61 3.83 -21.91 14.35
N VAL A 62 4.69 -22.79 13.82
CA VAL A 62 4.65 -24.23 14.10
C VAL A 62 4.96 -24.49 15.58
N VAL A 63 5.96 -23.84 16.15
CA VAL A 63 6.29 -23.96 17.58
C VAL A 63 5.12 -23.46 18.45
N ASP A 64 4.47 -22.35 18.10
CA ASP A 64 3.28 -21.84 18.81
C ASP A 64 2.11 -22.84 18.79
N LEU A 65 1.89 -23.53 17.67
CA LEU A 65 0.90 -24.60 17.55
C LEU A 65 1.18 -25.74 18.55
N PHE A 66 2.44 -26.13 18.71
CA PHE A 66 2.83 -27.21 19.64
C PHE A 66 2.91 -26.76 21.10
N ARG A 67 3.26 -25.48 21.38
CA ARG A 67 3.27 -24.91 22.74
C ARG A 67 1.89 -24.78 23.36
N ALA A 68 0.83 -24.64 22.54
CA ALA A 68 -0.54 -24.58 23.03
C ALA A 68 -1.02 -25.87 23.73
N GLY A 69 -0.26 -26.96 23.63
CA GLY A 69 -0.55 -28.26 24.27
C GLY A 69 0.15 -28.50 25.60
N THR A 70 1.08 -27.64 26.04
CA THR A 70 1.65 -27.75 27.38
C THR A 70 0.73 -27.06 28.37
N PRO A 71 0.22 -27.76 29.41
CA PRO A 71 -0.53 -27.11 30.47
C PRO A 71 0.33 -25.98 31.03
N ARG A 72 -0.21 -24.76 31.04
CA ARG A 72 0.33 -23.72 31.91
C ARG A 72 0.19 -24.29 33.32
N VAL A 73 1.31 -24.66 33.95
CA VAL A 73 1.34 -24.88 35.39
C VAL A 73 0.82 -23.57 35.98
N GLU A 74 -0.39 -23.62 36.53
CA GLU A 74 -0.90 -22.56 37.38
C GLU A 74 0.14 -22.39 38.49
N GLU A 75 0.94 -21.32 38.39
CA GLU A 75 1.66 -20.85 39.57
C GLU A 75 0.60 -20.61 40.64
N ALA A 76 0.68 -21.41 41.70
CA ALA A 76 -0.19 -21.35 42.85
C ALA A 76 -0.38 -19.88 43.30
N PRO A 77 -1.57 -19.50 43.79
CA PRO A 77 -1.80 -18.13 44.23
C PRO A 77 -0.78 -17.78 45.30
N ARG A 78 0.18 -16.90 44.97
CA ARG A 78 1.10 -16.33 45.95
C ARG A 78 0.24 -15.68 47.03
N ARG A 79 0.24 -16.28 48.22
CA ARG A 79 -0.33 -15.69 49.44
C ARG A 79 0.12 -14.22 49.51
N ARG A 80 -0.86 -13.31 49.52
CA ARG A 80 -0.61 -11.91 49.83
C ARG A 80 -0.16 -11.83 51.28
N ASP A 81 1.11 -11.53 51.47
CA ASP A 81 1.65 -11.10 52.75
C ASP A 81 0.99 -9.75 53.14
N PRO A 82 0.31 -9.63 54.30
CA PRO A 82 -0.41 -8.40 54.63
C PRO A 82 0.47 -7.25 55.15
N ARG A 83 1.79 -7.43 55.24
CA ARG A 83 2.68 -6.44 55.88
C ARG A 83 4.01 -6.37 55.15
N GLY A 84 4.19 -5.36 54.32
CA GLY A 84 5.50 -5.14 53.70
C GLY A 84 5.53 -4.00 52.71
N ARG A 85 5.70 -2.78 53.24
CA ARG A 85 6.38 -1.61 52.66
C ARG A 85 6.08 -1.26 51.19
N SER A 86 5.60 -0.03 51.01
CA SER A 86 5.54 0.71 49.76
C SER A 86 6.81 0.53 48.91
N ALA A 87 6.77 -0.39 47.95
CA ALA A 87 7.72 -0.43 46.86
C ALA A 87 7.45 0.79 45.99
N ARG A 88 8.19 1.87 46.26
CA ARG A 88 8.31 3.06 45.44
C ARG A 88 8.67 2.55 44.03
N ARG A 89 7.69 2.53 43.12
CA ARG A 89 7.90 2.23 41.70
C ARG A 89 8.86 3.30 41.18
N SER A 90 10.13 2.97 41.09
CA SER A 90 11.09 3.75 40.32
C SER A 90 10.55 3.82 38.88
N PRO A 91 10.45 5.01 38.27
CA PRO A 91 10.13 5.09 36.86
C PRO A 91 11.28 4.41 36.13
N ARG A 92 11.01 3.28 35.47
CA ARG A 92 11.92 2.72 34.46
C ARG A 92 12.00 3.73 33.32
N THR A 93 12.91 4.68 33.45
CA THR A 93 13.32 5.57 32.38
C THR A 93 14.05 4.71 31.36
N ASN A 94 13.36 4.28 30.31
CA ASN A 94 14.04 3.74 29.13
C ASN A 94 14.98 4.85 28.61
N PRO A 95 16.31 4.64 28.62
CA PRO A 95 17.27 5.72 28.38
C PRO A 95 17.39 6.11 26.91
N PHE A 96 16.71 5.42 26.00
CA PHE A 96 16.72 5.71 24.57
C PHE A 96 15.32 6.11 24.10
N ARG A 97 14.93 7.36 24.39
CA ARG A 97 13.89 8.01 23.60
C ARG A 97 14.52 8.50 22.31
N LEU A 98 14.41 7.68 21.27
CA LEU A 98 14.73 8.13 19.92
C LEU A 98 13.91 9.40 19.61
N PRO A 99 14.52 10.42 18.97
CA PRO A 99 13.81 11.62 18.59
C PRO A 99 12.58 11.31 17.75
N ARG A 100 11.52 12.11 17.84
CA ARG A 100 10.28 11.91 17.05
C ARG A 100 10.52 11.80 15.55
N TRP A 101 11.63 12.34 15.06
CA TRP A 101 12.02 12.31 13.66
C TRP A 101 12.84 11.07 13.25
N SER A 102 13.30 10.23 14.18
CA SER A 102 14.12 9.06 13.86
C SER A 102 13.39 8.02 13.00
N GLY A 103 12.06 8.02 13.02
CA GLY A 103 11.26 7.19 12.13
C GLY A 103 11.44 7.54 10.65
N TRP A 104 11.75 8.80 10.34
CA TRP A 104 12.04 9.25 8.97
C TRP A 104 13.37 8.69 8.44
N LEU A 105 14.34 8.38 9.32
CA LEU A 105 15.57 7.71 8.92
C LEU A 105 15.31 6.29 8.39
N LEU A 106 14.18 5.66 8.73
CA LEU A 106 13.78 4.37 8.18
C LEU A 106 13.32 4.45 6.72
N LEU A 107 13.09 5.66 6.19
CA LEU A 107 12.76 5.85 4.77
C LEU A 107 13.94 5.60 3.84
N LEU A 108 15.17 5.84 4.30
CA LEU A 108 16.38 5.58 3.50
C LEU A 108 16.59 4.07 3.22
N PRO A 109 16.63 3.18 4.23
CA PRO A 109 16.71 1.75 3.97
C PRO A 109 15.47 1.22 3.24
N TRP A 110 14.29 1.82 3.45
CA TRP A 110 13.09 1.46 2.69
C TRP A 110 13.23 1.79 1.20
N ALA A 111 13.62 3.02 0.85
CA ALA A 111 13.85 3.42 -0.54
C ALA A 111 14.93 2.56 -1.21
N TRP A 112 15.98 2.20 -0.47
CA TRP A 112 16.98 1.25 -0.92
C TRP A 112 16.40 -0.13 -1.24
N ILE A 113 15.57 -0.69 -0.34
CA ILE A 113 14.89 -1.97 -0.58
C ILE A 113 14.01 -1.90 -1.83
N LEU A 114 13.24 -0.83 -2.01
CA LEU A 114 12.40 -0.63 -3.19
C LEU A 114 13.24 -0.60 -4.48
N TRP A 115 14.39 0.07 -4.44
CA TRP A 115 15.32 0.15 -5.56
C TRP A 115 15.94 -1.21 -5.91
N GLU A 116 16.36 -1.98 -4.92
CA GLU A 116 16.94 -3.31 -5.13
C GLU A 116 15.93 -4.31 -5.68
N LEU A 117 14.69 -4.23 -5.19
CA LEU A 117 13.58 -5.08 -5.61
C LEU A 117 12.88 -4.61 -6.89
N ARG A 118 13.37 -3.54 -7.53
CA ARG A 118 12.75 -2.98 -8.73
C ARG A 118 12.54 -4.05 -9.80
N LEU A 119 11.39 -3.95 -10.46
CA LEU A 119 10.96 -4.83 -11.53
C LEU A 119 11.99 -4.87 -12.64
N ARG A 120 12.35 -6.09 -13.01
CA ARG A 120 13.26 -6.39 -14.12
C ARG A 120 12.55 -7.03 -15.30
N THR A 121 11.29 -7.40 -15.13
CA THR A 121 10.46 -8.08 -16.13
C THR A 121 9.07 -7.47 -16.16
N PHE A 122 8.53 -7.25 -17.37
CA PHE A 122 7.23 -6.61 -17.59
C PHE A 122 6.22 -7.68 -18.03
N LEU A 123 5.61 -8.34 -17.05
CA LEU A 123 4.82 -9.57 -17.27
C LEU A 123 3.40 -9.31 -17.79
N LEU A 124 2.74 -8.27 -17.31
CA LEU A 124 1.30 -8.06 -17.54
C LEU A 124 1.00 -7.21 -18.78
N GLY A 125 2.03 -6.72 -19.49
CA GLY A 125 1.87 -5.87 -20.67
C GLY A 125 1.48 -4.42 -20.36
N ASP A 126 0.78 -4.17 -19.25
CA ASP A 126 0.30 -2.84 -18.84
C ASP A 126 1.46 -1.84 -18.67
N THR A 127 2.54 -2.25 -18.01
CA THR A 127 3.77 -1.45 -17.93
C THR A 127 4.34 -1.09 -19.30
N THR A 128 4.27 -2.00 -20.28
CA THR A 128 4.76 -1.75 -21.65
C THR A 128 3.87 -0.73 -22.35
N ILE A 129 2.55 -0.84 -22.22
CA ILE A 129 1.58 0.11 -22.78
C ILE A 129 1.81 1.50 -22.20
N TRP A 130 1.95 1.60 -20.87
CA TRP A 130 2.23 2.86 -20.19
C TRP A 130 3.56 3.46 -20.61
N LEU A 131 4.64 2.68 -20.62
CA LEU A 131 5.96 3.15 -21.04
C LEU A 131 5.96 3.62 -22.50
N GLN A 132 5.28 2.92 -23.40
CA GLN A 132 5.14 3.33 -24.80
C GLN A 132 4.33 4.64 -24.91
N GLY A 133 3.24 4.78 -24.15
CA GLY A 133 2.48 6.02 -24.05
C GLY A 133 3.34 7.19 -23.57
N ILE A 134 4.14 6.99 -22.52
CA ILE A 134 5.05 8.00 -21.97
C ILE A 134 6.14 8.39 -22.99
N ARG A 135 6.71 7.40 -23.70
CA ARG A 135 7.72 7.63 -24.76
C ARG A 135 7.17 8.42 -25.94
N SER A 136 5.94 8.12 -26.35
CA SER A 136 5.25 8.80 -27.46
C SER A 136 4.56 10.12 -27.05
N GLY A 137 4.54 10.45 -25.77
CA GLY A 137 3.89 11.65 -25.24
C GLY A 137 2.35 11.55 -25.17
N LYS A 138 1.80 10.33 -25.25
CA LYS A 138 0.36 10.05 -25.22
C LYS A 138 0.03 8.93 -24.22
N PRO A 139 0.31 9.09 -22.91
CA PRO A 139 -0.15 8.12 -21.91
C PRO A 139 -1.68 8.05 -21.90
N ASN A 140 -2.25 6.87 -21.64
CA ASN A 140 -3.70 6.63 -21.71
C ASN A 140 -4.43 7.47 -20.63
N PRO A 141 -5.27 8.45 -21.00
CA PRO A 141 -5.76 9.42 -20.05
C PRO A 141 -7.15 9.10 -19.47
N TYR A 142 -7.89 8.14 -20.03
CA TYR A 142 -9.35 8.12 -19.83
C TYR A 142 -9.79 7.58 -18.46
N SER A 143 -9.24 6.46 -17.98
CA SER A 143 -9.61 5.93 -16.65
C SER A 143 -8.86 6.60 -15.50
N GLU A 144 -7.71 7.22 -15.78
CA GLU A 144 -6.73 7.67 -14.79
C GLU A 144 -6.09 9.03 -15.17
N PRO A 145 -6.90 10.10 -15.34
CA PRO A 145 -6.43 11.40 -15.84
C PRO A 145 -5.25 11.99 -15.08
N LEU A 146 -5.31 11.97 -13.75
CA LEU A 146 -4.27 12.57 -12.92
C LEU A 146 -3.00 11.72 -12.90
N ALA A 147 -3.12 10.40 -13.05
CA ALA A 147 -1.96 9.53 -13.20
C ALA A 147 -1.25 9.80 -14.53
N ALA A 148 -2.00 9.87 -15.63
CA ALA A 148 -1.47 10.21 -16.95
C ALA A 148 -0.77 11.58 -16.94
N ALA A 149 -1.38 12.58 -16.31
CA ALA A 149 -0.78 13.90 -16.13
C ALA A 149 0.51 13.85 -15.30
N THR A 150 0.52 13.07 -14.22
CA THR A 150 1.70 12.92 -13.35
C THR A 150 2.88 12.28 -14.11
N TRP A 151 2.61 11.21 -14.85
CA TRP A 151 3.62 10.56 -15.70
C TRP A 151 4.12 11.48 -16.82
N THR A 152 3.21 12.24 -17.44
CA THR A 152 3.56 13.22 -18.48
C THR A 152 4.46 14.32 -17.92
N GLY A 153 4.09 14.91 -16.77
CA GLY A 153 4.89 15.93 -16.10
C GLY A 153 6.27 15.41 -15.70
N TYR A 154 6.33 14.19 -15.16
CA TYR A 154 7.60 13.55 -14.83
C TYR A 154 8.48 13.31 -16.07
N ALA A 155 7.91 12.80 -17.16
CA ALA A 155 8.63 12.60 -18.40
C ALA A 155 9.08 13.92 -19.05
N TRP A 156 8.30 14.99 -18.91
CA TRP A 156 8.68 16.32 -19.36
C TRP A 156 9.92 16.83 -18.61
N ILE A 157 9.97 16.64 -17.28
CA ILE A 157 11.16 16.97 -16.47
C ILE A 157 12.37 16.17 -16.95
N LEU A 158 12.23 14.85 -17.15
CA LEU A 158 13.33 14.01 -17.62
C LEU A 158 13.88 14.49 -18.98
N ARG A 159 12.98 14.80 -19.92
CA ARG A 159 13.36 15.33 -21.24
C ARG A 159 14.04 16.69 -21.15
N ALA A 160 13.54 17.59 -20.30
CA ALA A 160 14.15 18.89 -20.06
C ALA A 160 15.58 18.78 -19.49
N LEU A 161 15.85 17.71 -18.74
CA LEU A 161 17.18 17.38 -18.21
C LEU A 161 18.05 16.56 -19.17
N GLY A 162 17.58 16.25 -20.38
CA GLY A 162 18.30 15.42 -21.34
C GLY A 162 18.41 13.93 -20.95
N ILE A 163 17.58 13.47 -19.99
CA ILE A 163 17.59 12.10 -19.50
C ILE A 163 16.68 11.23 -20.39
N PRO A 164 17.15 10.06 -20.86
CA PRO A 164 16.35 9.19 -21.74
C PRO A 164 15.16 8.56 -21.01
N ILE A 165 14.07 8.32 -21.76
CA ILE A 165 12.85 7.69 -21.26
C ILE A 165 12.99 6.16 -21.34
N GLU A 166 13.71 5.61 -20.37
CA GLU A 166 13.92 4.18 -20.18
C GLU A 166 13.16 3.66 -18.96
N ALA A 167 12.78 2.38 -18.98
CA ALA A 167 11.98 1.80 -17.90
C ALA A 167 12.65 1.90 -16.53
N SER A 168 13.97 1.70 -16.47
CA SER A 168 14.78 1.82 -15.24
C SER A 168 14.76 3.22 -14.63
N ILE A 169 14.66 4.26 -15.48
CA ILE A 169 14.63 5.66 -15.07
C ILE A 169 13.20 6.08 -14.75
N VAL A 170 12.26 5.77 -15.65
CA VAL A 170 10.84 6.12 -15.47
C VAL A 170 10.28 5.46 -14.21
N GLY A 171 10.68 4.22 -13.91
CA GLY A 171 10.28 3.51 -12.68
C GLY A 171 10.71 4.19 -11.38
N ILE A 172 11.63 5.16 -11.40
CA ILE A 172 12.01 5.93 -10.20
C ILE A 172 10.79 6.64 -9.60
N LEU A 173 9.84 7.12 -10.41
CA LEU A 173 8.63 7.75 -9.88
C LEU A 173 7.83 6.80 -8.97
N SER A 174 7.71 5.52 -9.34
CA SER A 174 7.02 4.53 -8.50
C SER A 174 7.74 4.28 -7.19
N ILE A 175 9.07 4.35 -7.19
CA ILE A 175 9.90 4.25 -5.97
C ILE A 175 9.69 5.49 -5.08
N LEU A 176 9.62 6.69 -5.68
CA LEU A 176 9.29 7.92 -4.95
C LEU A 176 7.88 7.86 -4.34
N CYS A 177 6.91 7.32 -5.07
CA CYS A 177 5.58 7.02 -4.53
C CYS A 177 5.68 6.06 -3.33
N GLY A 178 6.55 5.04 -3.39
CA GLY A 178 6.78 4.13 -2.27
C GLY A 178 7.42 4.77 -1.04
N ALA A 179 8.30 5.76 -1.23
CA ALA A 179 8.85 6.56 -0.14
C ALA A 179 7.77 7.43 0.52
N ALA A 180 6.93 8.09 -0.29
CA ALA A 180 5.77 8.84 0.21
C ALA A 180 4.76 7.93 0.92
N ALA A 181 4.48 6.75 0.36
CA ALA A 181 3.61 5.75 0.97
C ALA A 181 4.15 5.29 2.33
N ALA A 182 5.45 5.05 2.48
CA ALA A 182 6.03 4.65 3.77
C ALA A 182 5.84 5.73 4.85
N ALA A 183 5.97 7.02 4.50
CA ALA A 183 5.66 8.10 5.43
C ALA A 183 4.20 8.07 5.89
N ILE A 184 3.27 7.84 4.97
CA ILE A 184 1.83 7.73 5.27
C ILE A 184 1.53 6.49 6.10
N LEU A 185 2.11 5.33 5.75
CA LEU A 185 1.96 4.08 6.49
C LEU A 185 2.50 4.20 7.92
N TRP A 186 3.60 4.94 8.11
CA TRP A 186 4.09 5.28 9.44
C TRP A 186 3.07 6.13 10.20
N GLY A 187 2.48 7.13 9.55
CA GLY A 187 1.36 7.92 10.06
C GLY A 187 0.19 7.03 10.52
N ILE A 188 -0.27 6.12 9.66
CA ILE A 188 -1.32 5.15 9.98
C ILE A 188 -0.92 4.26 11.18
N ALA A 189 0.31 3.74 11.19
CA ALA A 189 0.81 2.94 12.31
C ALA A 189 0.81 3.71 13.63
N THR A 190 1.08 5.02 13.60
CA THR A 190 1.02 5.88 14.79
C THR A 190 -0.40 6.02 15.35
N GLU A 191 -1.39 6.05 14.47
CA GLU A 191 -2.81 6.10 14.85
C GLU A 191 -3.26 4.74 15.43
N ILE A 192 -2.88 3.63 14.80
CA ILE A 192 -3.29 2.28 15.23
C ILE A 192 -2.58 1.87 16.53
N SER A 193 -1.29 2.18 16.68
CA SER A 193 -0.51 1.78 17.85
C SER A 193 0.26 2.95 18.49
N PRO A 194 -0.21 3.44 19.65
CA PRO A 194 0.44 4.54 20.35
C PRO A 194 1.83 4.19 20.90
N ARG A 195 2.08 2.92 21.26
CA ARG A 195 3.34 2.47 21.87
C ARG A 195 4.42 2.21 20.82
N THR A 196 5.61 2.78 21.01
CA THR A 196 6.71 2.76 20.02
C THR A 196 7.05 1.37 19.48
N GLY A 197 7.19 0.35 20.34
CA GLY A 197 7.51 -1.01 19.89
C GLY A 197 6.39 -1.67 19.08
N SER A 198 5.12 -1.44 19.45
CA SER A 198 3.98 -1.97 18.71
C SER A 198 3.70 -1.17 17.43
N ARG A 199 4.10 0.10 17.38
CA ARG A 199 4.05 0.94 16.18
C ARG A 199 4.99 0.46 15.08
N ALA A 200 6.24 0.15 15.43
CA ALA A 200 7.21 -0.39 14.47
C ALA A 200 6.71 -1.72 13.89
N ALA A 201 6.13 -2.59 14.72
CA ALA A 201 5.52 -3.83 14.25
C ALA A 201 4.31 -3.58 13.33
N ALA A 202 3.43 -2.64 13.67
CA ALA A 202 2.30 -2.27 12.81
C ALA A 202 2.78 -1.72 11.46
N PHE A 203 3.78 -0.82 11.48
CA PHE A 203 4.40 -0.31 10.26
C PHE A 203 5.00 -1.44 9.43
N ALA A 204 5.76 -2.36 10.03
CA ALA A 204 6.37 -3.48 9.31
C ALA A 204 5.31 -4.33 8.60
N VAL A 205 4.20 -4.66 9.28
CA VAL A 205 3.08 -5.40 8.67
C VAL A 205 2.45 -4.63 7.52
N LEU A 206 2.24 -3.32 7.68
CA LEU A 206 1.68 -2.47 6.63
C LEU A 206 2.62 -2.32 5.42
N ALA A 207 3.93 -2.20 5.67
CA ALA A 207 4.95 -2.07 4.65
C ALA A 207 5.17 -3.38 3.87
N THR A 208 4.84 -4.53 4.44
CA THR A 208 4.93 -5.83 3.74
C THR A 208 3.62 -6.27 3.10
N LEU A 209 2.61 -5.40 3.02
CA LEU A 209 1.41 -5.68 2.23
C LEU A 209 1.76 -5.83 0.75
N GLY A 210 0.97 -6.60 0.00
CA GLY A 210 1.17 -6.81 -1.44
C GLY A 210 1.27 -5.51 -2.26
N LEU A 211 0.71 -4.41 -1.74
CA LEU A 211 0.81 -3.07 -2.34
C LEU A 211 2.25 -2.58 -2.52
N ALA A 212 3.21 -3.07 -1.72
CA ALA A 212 4.62 -2.67 -1.84
C ALA A 212 5.21 -3.02 -3.22
N GLN A 213 4.65 -4.03 -3.90
CA GLN A 213 5.07 -4.43 -5.24
C GLN A 213 4.85 -3.33 -6.28
N LEU A 214 3.85 -2.45 -6.07
CA LEU A 214 3.61 -1.29 -6.94
C LEU A 214 4.78 -0.31 -6.91
N TYR A 215 5.55 -0.28 -5.83
CA TYR A 215 6.65 0.67 -5.66
C TYR A 215 7.99 0.15 -6.16
N PHE A 216 8.05 -1.11 -6.62
CA PHE A 216 9.25 -1.69 -7.22
C PHE A 216 9.43 -1.22 -8.67
N GLY A 217 9.27 0.07 -8.96
CA GLY A 217 9.41 0.58 -10.32
C GLY A 217 8.28 0.18 -11.29
N TYR A 218 7.10 -0.16 -10.76
CA TYR A 218 5.96 -0.54 -11.60
C TYR A 218 5.38 0.70 -12.29
N ILE A 219 5.51 0.80 -13.61
CA ILE A 219 5.09 1.99 -14.37
C ILE A 219 3.62 1.81 -14.75
N GLU A 220 2.72 2.37 -13.94
CA GLU A 220 1.28 2.36 -14.17
C GLU A 220 0.62 3.49 -13.37
N SER A 221 -0.70 3.58 -13.38
CA SER A 221 -1.50 4.48 -12.54
C SER A 221 -1.50 4.12 -11.06
N TYR A 222 -1.32 2.84 -10.72
CA TYR A 222 -1.50 2.36 -9.35
C TYR A 222 -0.51 2.94 -8.33
N PRO A 223 0.80 3.11 -8.59
CA PRO A 223 1.72 3.68 -7.61
C PRO A 223 1.34 5.09 -7.12
N PRO A 224 1.04 6.09 -7.97
CA PRO A 224 0.57 7.38 -7.48
C PRO A 224 -0.86 7.31 -6.92
N ALA A 225 -1.75 6.48 -7.49
CA ALA A 225 -3.10 6.31 -6.96
C ALA A 225 -3.10 5.73 -5.54
N SER A 226 -2.24 4.76 -5.24
CA SER A 226 -2.14 4.14 -3.92
C SER A 226 -1.68 5.15 -2.87
N VAL A 227 -0.81 6.11 -3.21
CA VAL A 227 -0.42 7.20 -2.31
C VAL A 227 -1.64 8.06 -1.93
N ALA A 228 -2.48 8.42 -2.89
CA ALA A 228 -3.71 9.19 -2.62
C ALA A 228 -4.73 8.39 -1.79
N ILE A 229 -4.91 7.10 -2.09
CA ILE A 229 -5.77 6.19 -1.31
C ILE A 229 -5.25 6.03 0.12
N LEU A 230 -3.95 5.81 0.31
CA LEU A 230 -3.35 5.71 1.65
C LEU A 230 -3.48 7.01 2.43
N SER A 231 -3.32 8.16 1.76
CA SER A 231 -3.54 9.48 2.36
C SER A 231 -4.99 9.64 2.82
N TYR A 232 -5.95 9.22 1.98
CA TYR A 232 -7.36 9.18 2.35
C TYR A 232 -7.60 8.28 3.58
N LEU A 233 -7.03 7.08 3.63
CA LEU A 233 -7.19 6.18 4.78
C LEU A 233 -6.59 6.76 6.06
N TRP A 234 -5.42 7.40 5.96
CA TRP A 234 -4.78 8.04 7.11
C TRP A 234 -5.61 9.20 7.66
N LEU A 235 -6.06 10.11 6.79
CA LEU A 235 -6.92 11.22 7.15
C LEU A 235 -8.31 10.74 7.62
N GLY A 236 -8.81 9.65 7.04
CA GLY A 236 -10.06 9.01 7.45
C GLY A 236 -9.99 8.45 8.87
N LEU A 237 -8.88 7.81 9.24
CA LEU A 237 -8.63 7.34 10.62
C LEU A 237 -8.57 8.50 11.62
N ARG A 238 -7.87 9.58 11.27
CA ARG A 238 -7.77 10.78 12.11
C ARG A 238 -9.13 11.47 12.24
N ARG A 239 -9.87 11.59 11.14
CA ARG A 239 -11.25 12.09 11.15
C ARG A 239 -12.18 11.22 11.98
N ALA A 240 -12.06 9.90 11.94
CA ALA A 240 -12.83 8.97 12.76
C ALA A 240 -12.53 9.10 14.27
N ARG A 241 -11.44 9.78 14.64
CA ARG A 241 -11.05 10.09 16.01
C ARG A 241 -11.27 11.56 16.37
N ASP A 242 -11.91 12.32 15.48
CA ASP A 242 -12.15 13.76 15.62
C ASP A 242 -10.86 14.58 15.82
N THR A 243 -9.70 14.10 15.32
CA THR A 243 -8.41 14.79 15.47
C THR A 243 -8.06 15.73 14.30
N ASP A 244 -8.75 15.60 13.16
CA ASP A 244 -8.51 16.42 11.97
C ASP A 244 -9.80 17.07 11.44
N HIS A 245 -9.60 18.19 10.76
CA HIS A 245 -10.68 18.92 10.09
C HIS A 245 -11.25 18.12 8.90
N PRO A 246 -12.58 18.05 8.71
CA PRO A 246 -13.20 17.28 7.62
C PRO A 246 -12.81 17.72 6.21
N LEU A 247 -12.35 18.96 6.03
CA LEU A 247 -11.89 19.48 4.74
C LEU A 247 -10.70 18.69 4.18
N TRP A 248 -9.79 18.17 5.01
CA TRP A 248 -8.66 17.40 4.51
C TRP A 248 -9.10 16.11 3.82
N LEU A 249 -10.05 15.40 4.43
CA LEU A 249 -10.62 14.20 3.83
C LEU A 249 -11.42 14.54 2.55
N ALA A 250 -12.14 15.66 2.56
CA ALA A 250 -12.89 16.14 1.40
C ALA A 250 -11.98 16.59 0.24
N ALA A 251 -10.77 17.07 0.52
CA ALA A 251 -9.79 17.49 -0.48
C ALA A 251 -9.00 16.33 -1.06
N VAL A 252 -8.63 15.32 -0.26
CA VAL A 252 -7.85 14.17 -0.75
C VAL A 252 -8.69 13.17 -1.55
N PHE A 253 -10.00 13.08 -1.25
CA PHE A 253 -10.89 12.14 -1.93
C PHE A 253 -11.01 12.36 -3.46
N PRO A 254 -11.25 13.60 -3.97
CA PRO A 254 -11.27 13.84 -5.41
C PRO A 254 -9.93 13.54 -6.09
N VAL A 255 -8.81 13.80 -5.39
CA VAL A 255 -7.48 13.45 -5.88
C VAL A 255 -7.35 11.95 -6.09
N ALA A 256 -7.80 11.12 -5.12
CA ALA A 256 -7.78 9.67 -5.25
C ALA A 256 -8.63 9.17 -6.42
N ILE A 257 -9.85 9.70 -6.59
CA ILE A 257 -10.75 9.35 -7.71
C ILE A 257 -10.11 9.70 -9.06
N THR A 258 -9.48 10.87 -9.16
CA THR A 258 -8.91 11.34 -10.43
C THR A 258 -7.59 10.63 -10.78
N PHE A 259 -6.87 10.13 -9.77
CA PHE A 259 -5.76 9.21 -10.01
C PHE A 259 -6.23 7.86 -10.53
N HIS A 260 -7.33 7.34 -10.00
CA HIS A 260 -7.90 6.07 -10.44
C HIS A 260 -9.39 5.97 -10.11
N LEU A 261 -10.24 5.81 -11.13
CA LEU A 261 -11.70 5.80 -10.97
C LEU A 261 -12.20 4.80 -9.92
N ALA A 262 -11.57 3.62 -9.82
CA ALA A 262 -11.92 2.61 -8.82
C ALA A 262 -11.93 3.14 -7.38
N ALA A 263 -11.18 4.20 -7.04
CA ALA A 263 -11.19 4.81 -5.71
C ALA A 263 -12.58 5.33 -5.27
N LEU A 264 -13.57 5.39 -6.17
CA LEU A 264 -14.99 5.54 -5.83
C LEU A 264 -15.49 4.52 -4.80
N TYR A 265 -14.85 3.34 -4.66
CA TYR A 265 -15.17 2.39 -3.59
C TYR A 265 -15.03 2.99 -2.18
N LEU A 266 -14.28 4.10 -2.03
CA LEU A 266 -14.13 4.82 -0.76
C LEU A 266 -15.36 5.70 -0.42
N ALA A 267 -16.24 5.99 -1.38
CA ALA A 267 -17.39 6.87 -1.19
C ALA A 267 -18.29 6.50 0.01
N PRO A 268 -18.64 5.21 0.26
CA PRO A 268 -19.43 4.85 1.43
C PRO A 268 -18.75 5.23 2.74
N SER A 269 -17.43 5.05 2.84
CA SER A 269 -16.66 5.45 4.02
C SER A 269 -16.61 6.96 4.20
N TYR A 270 -16.55 7.72 3.10
CA TYR A 270 -16.55 9.18 3.12
C TYR A 270 -17.89 9.70 3.67
N LEU A 271 -18.99 9.22 3.10
CA LEU A 271 -20.34 9.57 3.52
C LEU A 271 -20.58 9.19 4.98
N TYR A 272 -20.15 8.00 5.40
CA TYR A 272 -20.23 7.58 6.80
C TYR A 272 -19.52 8.57 7.74
N LEU A 273 -18.28 8.95 7.44
CA LEU A 273 -17.51 9.88 8.27
C LEU A 273 -18.08 11.30 8.25
N LEU A 274 -18.68 11.72 7.13
CA LEU A 274 -19.39 12.98 7.00
C LEU A 274 -20.64 13.01 7.90
N PHE A 275 -21.48 11.96 7.83
CA PHE A 275 -22.71 11.88 8.61
C PHE A 275 -22.49 11.63 10.10
N ARG A 276 -21.39 10.94 10.45
CA ARG A 276 -20.96 10.77 11.85
C ARG A 276 -20.54 12.10 12.50
N GLY A 277 -20.15 13.09 11.70
CA GLY A 277 -19.77 14.40 12.18
C GLY A 277 -20.89 15.15 12.93
N LYS A 278 -20.52 16.12 13.77
CA LYS A 278 -21.45 16.97 14.53
C LYS A 278 -21.71 18.33 13.87
N GLN A 279 -21.22 18.52 12.64
CA GLN A 279 -21.29 19.79 11.92
C GLN A 279 -22.74 20.13 11.54
N PRO A 280 -23.09 21.42 11.35
CA PRO A 280 -24.39 21.83 10.85
C PRO A 280 -24.73 21.24 9.48
N LEU A 281 -26.03 21.12 9.15
CA LEU A 281 -26.51 20.53 7.89
C LEU A 281 -25.90 21.20 6.65
N LEU A 282 -25.88 22.54 6.61
CA LEU A 282 -25.29 23.30 5.50
C LEU A 282 -23.82 22.95 5.29
N HIS A 283 -23.05 22.86 6.37
CA HIS A 283 -21.64 22.50 6.30
C HIS A 283 -21.45 21.07 5.78
N ARG A 284 -22.32 20.13 6.19
CA ARG A 284 -22.30 18.76 5.65
C ARG A 284 -22.67 18.73 4.17
N ALA A 285 -23.65 19.52 3.74
CA ALA A 285 -24.04 19.62 2.34
C ALA A 285 -22.90 20.16 1.47
N ILE A 286 -22.20 21.20 1.93
CA ILE A 286 -20.99 21.72 1.26
C ILE A 286 -19.93 20.62 1.15
N LEU A 287 -19.63 19.94 2.26
CA LEU A 287 -18.65 18.85 2.26
C LEU A 287 -19.08 17.68 1.36
N ALA A 288 -20.37 17.36 1.25
CA ALA A 288 -20.85 16.29 0.36
C ALA A 288 -20.62 16.62 -1.12
N VAL A 289 -20.76 17.89 -1.51
CA VAL A 289 -20.57 18.34 -2.91
C VAL A 289 -19.10 18.57 -3.23
N LEU A 290 -18.27 18.91 -2.23
CA LEU A 290 -16.89 19.32 -2.43
C LEU A 290 -16.03 18.29 -3.18
N PRO A 291 -16.10 16.96 -2.94
CA PRO A 291 -15.39 15.99 -3.76
C PRO A 291 -15.82 15.99 -5.22
N LEU A 292 -17.11 16.16 -5.54
CA LEU A 292 -17.57 16.21 -6.92
C LEU A 292 -17.05 17.46 -7.64
N ALA A 293 -17.12 18.61 -6.96
CA ALA A 293 -16.55 19.85 -7.44
C ALA A 293 -15.02 19.75 -7.62
N GLY A 294 -14.34 19.06 -6.69
CA GLY A 294 -12.91 18.81 -6.75
C GLY A 294 -12.50 17.96 -7.94
N VAL A 295 -13.21 16.85 -8.22
CA VAL A 295 -12.96 16.03 -9.42
C VAL A 295 -13.16 16.87 -10.69
N ALA A 296 -14.29 17.58 -10.79
CA ALA A 296 -14.56 18.45 -11.93
C ALA A 296 -13.47 19.51 -12.13
N ALA A 297 -13.04 20.17 -11.05
CA ALA A 297 -11.97 21.16 -11.10
C ALA A 297 -10.65 20.56 -11.59
N ILE A 298 -10.25 19.39 -11.10
CA ILE A 298 -9.02 18.71 -11.56
C ILE A 298 -9.14 18.36 -13.05
N LEU A 299 -10.27 17.80 -13.49
CA LEU A 299 -10.47 17.45 -14.90
C LEU A 299 -10.39 18.68 -15.82
N ILE A 300 -11.01 19.80 -15.44
CA ILE A 300 -10.92 21.07 -16.19
C ILE A 300 -9.47 21.55 -16.25
N LEU A 301 -8.74 21.53 -15.13
CA LEU A 301 -7.33 21.92 -15.08
C LEU A 301 -6.44 21.03 -15.94
N LEU A 302 -6.80 19.75 -16.10
CA LEU A 302 -6.12 18.81 -17.00
C LEU A 302 -6.57 18.94 -18.46
N GLY A 303 -7.50 19.86 -18.77
CA GLY A 303 -7.95 20.16 -20.13
C GLY A 303 -9.10 19.26 -20.65
N PHE A 304 -9.70 18.44 -19.79
CA PHE A 304 -10.81 17.56 -20.19
C PHE A 304 -12.11 18.36 -20.34
N GLN A 305 -12.79 18.16 -21.46
CA GLN A 305 -14.11 18.72 -21.72
C GLN A 305 -15.19 17.95 -20.93
N PRO A 306 -16.28 18.61 -20.49
CA PRO A 306 -17.37 17.93 -19.79
C PRO A 306 -17.95 16.71 -20.52
N SER A 307 -17.94 16.71 -21.84
CA SER A 307 -18.35 15.57 -22.68
C SER A 307 -17.49 14.31 -22.49
N GLU A 308 -16.26 14.47 -22.03
CA GLU A 308 -15.26 13.41 -21.87
C GLU A 308 -15.31 12.77 -20.48
N TRP A 309 -15.90 13.45 -19.48
CA TRP A 309 -15.87 13.01 -18.08
C TRP A 309 -16.57 11.67 -17.85
N LEU A 310 -17.53 11.33 -18.71
CA LEU A 310 -18.29 10.08 -18.63
C LEU A 310 -17.74 8.97 -19.53
N VAL A 311 -16.65 9.22 -20.28
CA VAL A 311 -16.09 8.24 -21.22
C VAL A 311 -15.60 6.99 -20.49
N SER A 312 -14.94 7.14 -19.35
CA SER A 312 -14.45 6.02 -18.53
C SER A 312 -15.60 5.13 -18.05
N PHE A 313 -16.72 5.73 -17.63
CA PHE A 313 -17.93 4.99 -17.25
C PHE A 313 -18.55 4.27 -18.45
N LYS A 314 -18.56 4.89 -19.64
CA LYS A 314 -19.05 4.25 -20.87
C LYS A 314 -18.18 3.06 -21.28
N ILE A 315 -16.86 3.16 -21.13
CA ILE A 315 -15.91 2.07 -21.41
C ILE A 315 -16.19 0.88 -20.48
N VAL A 316 -16.30 1.13 -19.17
CA VAL A 316 -16.62 0.09 -18.18
C VAL A 316 -18.00 -0.53 -18.45
N ALA A 317 -19.02 0.29 -18.74
CA ALA A 317 -20.36 -0.19 -19.04
C ALA A 317 -20.42 -1.08 -20.30
N ARG A 318 -19.63 -0.75 -21.33
CA ARG A 318 -19.53 -1.56 -22.57
C ARG A 318 -18.78 -2.87 -22.35
N ALA A 319 -17.75 -2.89 -21.49
CA ALA A 319 -17.02 -4.11 -21.16
C ALA A 319 -17.87 -5.19 -20.45
N VAL A 320 -19.02 -4.80 -19.89
CA VAL A 320 -19.97 -5.69 -19.19
C VAL A 320 -21.11 -6.17 -20.12
N GLN A 321 -21.21 -5.66 -21.36
CA GLN A 321 -22.27 -6.07 -22.29
C GLN A 321 -21.94 -7.44 -22.93
N PRO A 322 -22.87 -8.42 -22.89
CA PRO A 322 -22.67 -9.71 -23.55
C PRO A 322 -22.49 -9.52 -25.07
N GLY A 323 -21.43 -10.11 -25.63
CA GLY A 323 -21.17 -10.08 -27.08
C GLY A 323 -20.29 -8.94 -27.58
N HIS A 324 -19.78 -8.06 -26.71
CA HIS A 324 -18.57 -7.33 -27.07
C HIS A 324 -17.40 -8.29 -26.96
N ASP A 325 -16.76 -8.60 -28.09
CA ASP A 325 -15.36 -8.96 -28.12
C ASP A 325 -14.65 -7.82 -27.37
N ILE A 326 -14.38 -8.02 -26.08
CA ILE A 326 -13.30 -7.32 -25.39
C ILE A 326 -12.19 -7.45 -26.39
N ALA A 327 -11.81 -6.35 -27.04
CA ALA A 327 -10.75 -6.31 -28.04
C ALA A 327 -9.75 -7.33 -27.54
N VAL A 328 -9.67 -8.45 -28.26
CA VAL A 328 -8.82 -9.56 -27.87
C VAL A 328 -7.46 -8.90 -27.95
N PHE A 329 -7.01 -8.35 -26.82
CA PHE A 329 -5.63 -8.08 -26.54
C PHE A 329 -5.11 -9.50 -26.62
N ALA A 330 -4.70 -9.88 -27.83
CA ALA A 330 -3.91 -11.06 -28.07
C ALA A 330 -2.86 -10.95 -27.00
N LYS A 331 -2.96 -11.82 -25.99
CA LYS A 331 -1.99 -11.84 -24.91
C LYS A 331 -0.64 -11.82 -25.63
N PRO A 332 0.31 -10.96 -25.26
CA PRO A 332 1.57 -10.82 -26.00
C PRO A 332 2.43 -12.11 -25.99
N TYR A 333 1.89 -13.23 -25.50
CA TYR A 333 2.50 -14.54 -25.39
C TYR A 333 1.72 -15.63 -26.13
N THR A 334 0.84 -15.30 -27.09
CA THR A 334 0.36 -16.31 -28.04
C THR A 334 1.51 -16.62 -28.99
N PRO A 335 2.13 -17.81 -28.94
CA PRO A 335 3.14 -18.16 -29.93
C PRO A 335 2.45 -18.24 -31.30
N LEU A 336 3.07 -17.61 -32.30
CA LEU A 336 2.73 -17.79 -33.72
C LEU A 336 2.94 -19.25 -34.14
#